data_AF-A0A3D3KI47-F1
#
_entry.id   AF-A0A3D3KI47-F1
#
_cell.length_a   1.000
_cell.length_b   1.000
_cell.length_c   1.000
_cell.angle_alpha   90.00
_cell.angle_beta   90.00
_cell.angle_gamma   90.00
#
_symmetry.space_group_name_H-M   'P 1'
#
loop_
_entity.id
_entity.type
_entity.pdbx_description
1 polymer ?
#
loop_
_entity_poly.entity_id
_entity_poly.type
_entity_poly.pdbx_seq_one_letter_code
_entity_poly.pdbx_strand_id
1 'polypeptide(L)' 'MSTKSAAQSFSCDGRQHCSQMTSCAEATYFSNHCPNTKMDGNHDGVPCEQQWCN' A
#
# COMPACT_ATOMS: atom_id res chain seq x y z
N MET A 1 -0.17 -17.36 8.97
CA MET A 1 -0.08 -17.77 7.55
C MET A 1 -0.87 -16.75 6.75
N SER A 2 -0.23 -15.89 5.96
CA SER A 2 -0.94 -15.08 4.95
C SER A 2 -0.01 -14.80 3.77
N THR A 3 0.05 -15.78 2.88
CA THR A 3 0.59 -15.68 1.53
C THR A 3 -0.09 -14.54 0.78
N LYS A 4 0.60 -13.43 0.50
CA LYS A 4 0.06 -12.33 -0.31
C LYS A 4 0.49 -12.44 -1.76
N SER A 5 0.06 -13.53 -2.38
CA SER A 5 -0.01 -13.68 -3.83
C SER A 5 -1.30 -13.05 -4.31
N ALA A 6 -1.24 -11.76 -4.64
CA ALA A 6 -2.27 -11.14 -5.45
C ALA A 6 -1.61 -10.05 -6.27
N ALA A 7 -1.01 -10.46 -7.40
CA ALA A 7 -0.79 -9.57 -8.53
C ALA A 7 -2.17 -9.21 -9.13
N GLN A 8 -3.00 -8.55 -8.34
CA GLN A 8 -4.17 -7.84 -8.82
C GLN A 8 -3.64 -6.58 -9.48
N SER A 9 -4.14 -6.24 -10.66
CA SER A 9 -3.72 -5.06 -11.42
C SER A 9 -4.02 -3.78 -10.62
N PHE A 10 -3.09 -3.38 -9.77
CA PHE A 10 -3.20 -2.20 -8.93
C PHE A 10 -3.25 -0.97 -9.82
N SER A 11 -4.34 -0.22 -9.71
CA SER A 11 -4.58 0.97 -10.51
C SER A 11 -4.82 2.11 -9.54
N CYS A 12 -4.31 3.31 -9.85
CA CYS A 12 -4.52 4.48 -8.99
C CYS A 12 -6.00 4.89 -8.99
N ASP A 13 -6.80 4.29 -8.11
CA ASP A 13 -8.24 4.51 -8.00
C ASP A 13 -8.58 5.68 -7.05
N GLY A 14 -7.56 6.39 -6.56
CA GLY A 14 -7.70 7.50 -5.63
C GLY A 14 -7.58 7.10 -4.16
N ARG A 15 -7.21 5.85 -3.87
CA ARG A 15 -6.89 5.42 -2.50
C ARG A 15 -5.61 6.08 -2.00
N GLN A 16 -5.70 6.66 -0.80
CA GLN A 16 -4.59 7.40 -0.19
C GLN A 16 -4.23 6.89 1.21
N HIS A 17 -5.08 6.07 1.82
CA HIS A 17 -4.92 5.62 3.20
C HIS A 17 -4.78 4.11 3.30
N CYS A 18 -4.07 3.66 4.33
CA CYS A 18 -3.84 2.25 4.61
C CYS A 18 -5.10 1.46 4.90
N SER A 19 -6.13 2.06 5.52
CA SER A 19 -7.41 1.37 5.74
C SER A 19 -8.13 0.97 4.45
N GLN A 20 -7.78 1.58 3.33
CA GLN A 20 -8.33 1.28 2.00
C GLN A 20 -7.47 0.28 1.23
N MET A 21 -6.23 0.05 1.68
CA MET A 21 -5.35 -0.98 1.14
C MET A 21 -5.81 -2.34 1.65
N THR A 22 -5.37 -3.39 0.99
CA THR A 22 -5.64 -4.79 1.39
C THR A 22 -4.36 -5.56 1.62
N SER A 23 -3.20 -4.99 1.29
CA SER A 23 -1.90 -5.66 1.25
C SER A 23 -0.73 -4.71 1.37
N CYS A 24 0.39 -5.20 1.92
CA CYS A 24 1.65 -4.48 1.95
C CYS A 24 2.15 -4.17 0.53
N ALA A 25 2.16 -5.18 -0.34
CA ALA A 25 2.58 -5.02 -1.73
C ALA A 25 1.71 -4.03 -2.51
N GLU A 26 0.40 -3.97 -2.22
CA GLU A 26 -0.50 -2.99 -2.81
C GLU A 26 -0.16 -1.58 -2.32
N ALA A 27 0.04 -1.40 -1.01
CA ALA A 27 0.44 -0.12 -0.44
C ALA A 27 1.79 0.37 -1.01
N THR A 28 2.78 -0.52 -1.13
CA THR A 28 4.07 -0.22 -1.75
C THR A 28 3.91 0.16 -3.21
N TYR A 29 3.07 -0.56 -3.96
CA TYR A 29 2.80 -0.22 -5.36
C TYR A 29 2.19 1.16 -5.48
N PHE A 30 1.14 1.45 -4.71
CA PHE A 30 0.47 2.75 -4.74
C PHE A 30 1.43 3.88 -4.34
N SER A 31 2.26 3.69 -3.31
CA SER A 31 3.23 4.72 -2.90
C SER A 31 4.29 5.04 -3.96
N ASN A 32 4.67 4.07 -4.79
CA ASN A 32 5.67 4.26 -5.85
C ASN A 32 5.06 4.65 -7.20
N HIS A 33 3.84 4.20 -7.51
CA HIS A 33 3.22 4.39 -8.82
C HIS A 33 2.15 5.49 -8.83
N CYS A 34 1.51 5.80 -7.70
CA CYS A 34 0.41 6.75 -7.63
C CYS A 34 0.86 8.07 -6.96
N PRO A 35 0.85 9.20 -7.67
CA PRO A 35 0.98 10.50 -7.03
C PRO A 35 -0.30 10.77 -6.22
N ASN A 36 -0.17 11.27 -4.99
CA ASN A 36 -1.23 11.54 -3.99
C ASN A 36 -1.49 10.46 -2.93
N THR A 37 -0.58 9.52 -2.70
CA THR A 37 -0.74 8.56 -1.59
C THR A 37 -0.21 9.11 -0.27
N LYS A 38 -1.01 9.01 0.81
CA LYS A 38 -0.63 9.39 2.19
C LYS A 38 -0.56 8.14 3.07
N MET A 39 0.24 7.18 2.64
CA MET A 39 0.36 5.86 3.27
C MET A 39 1.67 5.70 4.03
N ASP A 40 2.70 6.39 3.56
CA ASP A 40 4.03 6.48 4.17
C ASP A 40 4.11 7.85 4.88
N GLY A 41 3.65 7.91 6.12
CA GLY A 41 3.58 9.17 6.88
C GLY A 41 4.92 9.61 7.46
N ASN A 42 5.83 8.67 7.61
CA ASN A 42 7.19 8.79 8.12
C ASN A 42 8.24 8.84 7.00
N HIS A 43 7.87 8.53 5.75
CA HIS A 43 8.77 8.51 4.60
C HIS A 43 9.92 7.51 4.76
N ASP A 44 9.68 6.42 5.47
CA ASP A 44 10.66 5.33 5.69
C ASP A 44 10.66 4.35 4.50
N GLY A 45 9.76 4.51 3.52
CA GLY A 45 9.64 3.65 2.35
C GLY A 45 8.80 2.39 2.58
N VAL A 46 8.23 2.23 3.78
CA VAL A 46 7.32 1.12 4.13
C VAL A 46 5.92 1.66 4.40
N PRO A 47 5.07 1.80 3.36
CA PRO A 47 3.71 2.26 3.57
C PRO A 47 2.89 1.21 4.33
N CYS A 48 2.05 1.68 5.26
CA CYS A 48 1.11 0.83 5.99
C CYS A 48 1.73 -0.28 6.84
N GLU A 49 2.92 -0.06 7.39
CA GLU A 49 3.64 -1.01 8.26
C GLU A 49 2.81 -1.54 9.43
N GLN A 50 1.97 -0.70 10.03
CA GLN A 50 1.15 -1.08 11.19
C GLN A 50 -0.09 -1.90 10.83
N GLN A 51 -0.58 -1.83 9.59
CA GLN A 51 -1.82 -2.50 9.17
C GLN A 51 -1.57 -3.70 8.25
N TRP A 52 -0.60 -3.60 7.34
CA TRP A 52 -0.41 -4.57 6.27
C TRP A 52 0.99 -5.19 6.17
N CYS A 53 2.05 -4.50 6.63
CA CYS A 53 3.44 -4.98 6.55
C CYS A 53 4.02 -5.40 7.92
N ASN A 54 3.22 -6.07 8.77
CA ASN A 54 3.67 -6.66 10.03
C ASN A 54 4.39 -8.00 9.82
#